data_AF-A0A924XJE0-F1
#
_entry.id   AF-A0A924XJE0-F1
#
_cell.length_a   1.000
_cell.length_b   1.000
_cell.length_c   1.000
_cell.angle_alpha   90.00
_cell.angle_beta   90.00
_cell.angle_gamma   90.00
#
_symmetry.space_group_name_H-M   'P 1'
#
loop_
_entity.id
_entity.type
_entity.pdbx_description
1 polymer ?
#
loop_
_entity_poly.entity_id
_entity_poly.type
_entity_poly.pdbx_seq_one_letter_code
_entity_poly.pdbx_strand_id
1 'polypeptide(L)'
;AKTRRIFEKFDLQLQSFFEKPEILSAKIIEKYIANKTAHTFDQTEKLINIQLKVLKDDLSQIDPTLAVALANRTRKINYHINAIRAKFHRSELRRNEVLQRQLNTAFATLYPHNGLQERTLNVTSFLARYGLSFMKWLFQSIDADTREHQIFSL
;
A
#
# COMPACT_ATOMS: atom_id res chain seq x y z
N ALA A 1 -22.11 -0.20 -1.94
CA ALA A 1 -21.28 0.86 -2.57
C ALA A 1 -20.11 0.32 -3.42
N LYS A 2 -19.65 1.07 -4.43
CA LYS A 2 -18.51 0.73 -5.32
C LYS A 2 -17.21 0.44 -4.55
N THR A 3 -17.04 1.08 -3.40
CA THR A 3 -15.91 0.89 -2.48
C THR A 3 -15.96 -0.45 -1.75
N ARG A 4 -17.14 -1.02 -1.44
CA ARG A 4 -17.23 -2.31 -0.72
C ARG A 4 -16.61 -3.48 -1.53
N ARG A 5 -16.74 -3.44 -2.86
CA ARG A 5 -16.18 -4.47 -3.75
C ARG A 5 -14.65 -4.59 -3.66
N ILE A 6 -13.92 -3.50 -3.38
CA ILE A 6 -12.45 -3.57 -3.26
C ILE A 6 -12.02 -4.16 -1.91
N PHE A 7 -12.82 -3.93 -0.86
CA PHE A 7 -12.62 -4.53 0.46
C PHE A 7 -12.74 -6.05 0.37
N GLU A 8 -13.83 -6.54 -0.21
CA GLU A 8 -14.08 -7.98 -0.36
C GLU A 8 -13.05 -8.64 -1.29
N LYS A 9 -12.75 -8.01 -2.43
CA LYS A 9 -11.87 -8.61 -3.45
C LYS A 9 -10.43 -8.78 -2.98
N PHE A 10 -9.92 -7.87 -2.16
CA PHE A 10 -8.52 -7.86 -1.72
C PHE A 10 -8.37 -8.00 -0.21
N ASP A 11 -9.43 -8.41 0.49
CA ASP A 11 -9.46 -8.59 1.95
C ASP A 11 -8.88 -7.38 2.68
N LEU A 12 -9.36 -6.19 2.30
CA LEU A 12 -8.89 -4.93 2.87
C LEU A 12 -9.78 -4.52 4.04
N GLN A 13 -9.16 -3.89 5.03
CA GLN A 13 -9.84 -3.22 6.12
C GLN A 13 -9.68 -1.70 5.98
N LEU A 14 -10.46 -0.91 6.72
CA LEU A 14 -10.37 0.56 6.63
C LEU A 14 -8.97 1.06 6.97
N GLN A 15 -8.34 0.42 7.96
CA GLN A 15 -6.99 0.72 8.42
C GLN A 15 -5.94 0.54 7.31
N SER A 16 -6.20 -0.31 6.32
CA SER A 16 -5.33 -0.47 5.15
C SER A 16 -5.20 0.83 4.34
N PHE A 17 -6.19 1.71 4.40
CA PHE A 17 -6.19 3.01 3.70
C PHE A 17 -5.45 4.11 4.46
N PHE A 18 -5.05 3.88 5.72
CA PHE A 18 -4.23 4.85 6.46
C PHE A 18 -2.77 4.85 6.00
N GLU A 19 -2.38 3.86 5.22
CA GLU A 19 -1.13 3.85 4.47
C GLU A 19 -1.22 4.70 3.20
N LYS A 20 -0.06 5.11 2.68
CA LYS A 20 -0.02 5.84 1.41
C LYS A 20 -0.54 4.96 0.25
N PRO A 21 -1.22 5.52 -0.77
CA PRO A 21 -1.75 4.79 -1.91
C PRO A 21 -0.72 3.89 -2.61
N GLU A 22 0.52 4.34 -2.69
CA GLU A 22 1.62 3.59 -3.31
C GLU A 22 1.96 2.32 -2.53
N ILE A 23 1.85 2.36 -1.20
CA ILE A 23 2.16 1.22 -0.33
C ILE A 23 1.03 0.19 -0.41
N LEU A 24 -0.23 0.64 -0.30
CA LEU A 24 -1.37 -0.26 -0.39
C LEU A 24 -1.45 -0.93 -1.77
N SER A 25 -1.23 -0.17 -2.84
CA SER A 25 -1.23 -0.72 -4.20
C SER A 25 -0.11 -1.76 -4.43
N ALA A 26 1.10 -1.51 -3.90
CA ALA A 26 2.19 -2.48 -3.93
C ALA A 26 1.79 -3.79 -3.22
N LYS A 27 1.24 -3.72 -2.01
CA LYS A 27 0.77 -4.89 -1.26
C LYS A 27 -0.29 -5.69 -2.02
N ILE A 28 -1.23 -5.01 -2.66
CA ILE A 28 -2.27 -5.66 -3.47
C ILE A 28 -1.65 -6.40 -4.66
N ILE A 29 -0.69 -5.77 -5.34
CA ILE A 29 -0.01 -6.37 -6.50
C ILE A 29 0.75 -7.62 -6.08
N GLU A 30 1.55 -7.52 -5.02
CA GLU A 30 2.35 -8.64 -4.51
C GLU A 30 1.48 -9.77 -3.99
N LYS A 31 0.38 -9.47 -3.27
CA LYS A 31 -0.46 -10.52 -2.66
C LYS A 31 -1.40 -11.18 -3.68
N TYR A 32 -2.02 -10.42 -4.58
CA TYR A 32 -3.17 -10.89 -5.36
C TYR A 32 -2.99 -10.91 -6.88
N ILE A 33 -2.05 -10.15 -7.44
CA ILE A 33 -1.90 -10.05 -8.91
C ILE A 33 -0.69 -10.84 -9.40
N ALA A 34 0.46 -10.62 -8.77
CA ALA A 34 1.72 -11.14 -9.25
C ALA A 34 2.57 -11.75 -8.14
N ASN A 35 1.92 -12.58 -7.31
CA ASN A 35 2.52 -13.26 -6.17
C ASN A 35 3.78 -14.05 -6.53
N LYS A 36 3.74 -14.80 -7.64
CA LYS A 36 4.91 -15.53 -8.13
C LYS A 36 6.10 -14.61 -8.38
N THR A 37 5.88 -13.47 -9.05
CA THR A 37 6.95 -12.52 -9.37
C THR A 37 7.47 -11.82 -8.12
N ALA A 38 6.59 -11.47 -7.17
CA ALA A 38 6.97 -10.91 -5.87
C ALA A 38 7.89 -11.88 -5.11
N HIS A 39 7.53 -13.16 -5.06
CA HIS A 39 8.34 -14.21 -4.46
C HIS A 39 9.68 -14.39 -5.18
N THR A 40 9.73 -14.28 -6.52
CA THR A 40 10.99 -14.30 -7.26
C THR A 40 11.90 -13.13 -6.84
N PHE A 41 11.35 -11.93 -6.65
CA PHE A 41 12.15 -10.81 -6.13
C PHE A 41 12.68 -11.09 -4.72
N ASP A 42 11.86 -11.64 -3.82
CA ASP A 42 12.26 -11.98 -2.45
C ASP A 42 13.39 -13.01 -2.43
N GLN A 43 13.24 -14.08 -3.22
CA GLN A 43 14.27 -15.11 -3.36
C GLN A 43 15.56 -14.55 -3.95
N THR A 44 15.46 -13.70 -4.97
CA THR A 44 16.62 -13.10 -5.63
C THR A 44 17.38 -12.21 -4.66
N GLU A 45 16.70 -11.31 -3.96
CA GLU A 45 17.30 -10.43 -2.95
C GLU A 45 17.94 -11.24 -1.82
N LYS A 46 17.26 -12.28 -1.33
CA LYS A 46 17.79 -13.17 -0.30
C LYS A 46 19.06 -13.89 -0.74
N LEU A 47 19.06 -14.51 -1.92
CA LEU A 47 20.22 -15.26 -2.42
C LEU A 47 21.42 -14.36 -2.67
N ILE A 48 21.20 -13.18 -3.26
CA ILE A 48 22.25 -12.18 -3.46
C ILE A 48 22.85 -11.75 -2.12
N ASN A 49 22.02 -11.44 -1.12
CA ASN A 49 22.51 -11.00 0.19
C ASN A 49 23.26 -12.10 0.94
N ILE A 50 22.84 -13.36 0.81
CA ILE A 50 23.57 -14.52 1.35
C ILE A 50 24.97 -14.59 0.72
N GLN A 51 25.06 -14.54 -0.62
CA GLN A 51 26.34 -14.67 -1.31
C GLN A 51 27.28 -13.47 -1.05
N LEU A 52 26.73 -12.26 -0.98
CA LEU A 52 27.50 -11.05 -0.65
C LEU A 52 28.01 -11.09 0.80
N LYS A 53 27.26 -11.71 1.72
CA LYS A 53 27.71 -11.91 3.09
C LYS A 53 28.89 -12.88 3.15
N VAL A 54 28.79 -14.04 2.49
CA VAL A 54 29.90 -15.01 2.41
C VAL A 54 31.17 -14.33 1.87
N LEU A 55 31.04 -13.61 0.75
CA LEU A 55 32.17 -12.90 0.16
C LEU A 55 32.75 -11.81 1.09
N LYS A 56 31.89 -11.11 1.85
CA LYS A 56 32.34 -10.11 2.82
C LYS A 56 33.14 -10.74 3.95
N ASP A 57 32.68 -11.87 4.47
CA ASP A 57 33.34 -12.57 5.58
C ASP A 57 34.72 -13.10 5.13
N ASP A 58 34.82 -13.64 3.91
CA ASP A 58 36.08 -14.07 3.31
C ASP A 58 37.04 -12.89 3.09
N LEU A 59 36.57 -11.78 2.52
CA LEU A 59 37.38 -10.58 2.29
C LEU A 59 37.87 -9.95 3.59
N SER A 60 37.09 -10.04 4.67
CA SER A 60 37.48 -9.48 5.97
C SER A 60 38.71 -10.15 6.57
N GLN A 61 39.00 -11.40 6.20
CA GLN A 61 40.20 -12.12 6.65
C GLN A 61 41.45 -11.71 5.85
N ILE A 62 41.26 -11.15 4.65
CA ILE A 62 42.34 -10.76 3.73
C ILE A 62 42.66 -9.28 3.90
N ASP A 63 41.65 -8.42 3.73
CA ASP A 63 41.75 -6.96 3.83
C ASP A 63 40.41 -6.37 4.30
N PRO A 64 40.34 -5.86 5.56
CA PRO A 64 39.14 -5.23 6.09
C PRO A 64 38.61 -4.05 5.25
N THR A 65 39.47 -3.35 4.51
CA THR A 65 39.05 -2.22 3.66
C THR A 65 38.21 -2.69 2.47
N LEU A 66 38.50 -3.89 1.91
CA LEU A 66 37.69 -4.51 0.86
C LEU A 66 36.31 -4.93 1.37
N ALA A 67 36.21 -5.43 2.61
CA ALA A 67 34.94 -5.76 3.24
C ALA A 67 34.04 -4.52 3.42
N VAL A 68 34.63 -3.37 3.79
CA VAL A 68 33.91 -2.08 3.86
C VAL A 68 33.45 -1.63 2.47
N ALA A 69 34.31 -1.74 1.47
CA ALA A 69 33.96 -1.41 0.09
C ALA A 69 32.80 -2.29 -0.42
N LEU A 70 32.81 -3.59 -0.13
CA LEU A 70 31.74 -4.52 -0.51
C LEU A 70 30.41 -4.20 0.20
N ALA A 71 30.44 -3.79 1.47
CA ALA A 71 29.21 -3.37 2.17
C ALA A 71 28.54 -2.17 1.46
N ASN A 72 29.33 -1.22 0.96
CA ASN A 72 28.81 -0.11 0.16
C ASN A 72 28.20 -0.57 -1.16
N ARG A 73 28.83 -1.54 -1.84
CA ARG A 73 28.29 -2.11 -3.09
C ARG A 73 27.03 -2.93 -2.85
N THR A 74 26.96 -3.69 -1.76
CA THR A 74 25.77 -4.45 -1.34
C THR A 74 24.55 -3.54 -1.18
N ARG A 75 24.72 -2.39 -0.51
CA ARG A 75 23.64 -1.39 -0.39
C ARG A 75 23.16 -0.89 -1.76
N LYS A 76 24.08 -0.64 -2.70
CA LYS A 76 23.74 -0.21 -4.07
C LYS A 76 23.01 -1.30 -4.86
N ILE A 77 23.43 -2.56 -4.73
CA ILE A 77 22.77 -3.69 -5.37
C ILE A 77 21.32 -3.80 -4.87
N ASN A 78 21.11 -3.79 -3.55
CA ASN A 78 19.75 -3.84 -2.98
C ASN A 78 18.91 -2.63 -3.39
N TYR A 79 19.52 -1.43 -3.47
CA TYR A 79 18.84 -0.26 -4.00
C TYR A 79 18.36 -0.47 -5.45
N HIS A 80 19.19 -1.04 -6.32
CA HIS A 80 18.81 -1.31 -7.71
C HIS A 80 17.74 -2.40 -7.84
N ILE A 81 17.80 -3.45 -7.02
CA ILE A 81 16.74 -4.47 -6.95
C ILE A 81 15.41 -3.83 -6.58
N ASN A 82 15.40 -3.01 -5.51
CA ASN A 82 14.20 -2.32 -5.06
C ASN A 82 13.69 -1.29 -6.08
N ALA A 83 14.58 -0.61 -6.81
CA ALA A 83 14.19 0.29 -7.88
C ALA A 83 13.48 -0.44 -9.03
N ILE A 84 13.92 -1.66 -9.38
CA ILE A 84 13.25 -2.50 -10.38
C ILE A 84 11.91 -3.01 -9.83
N ARG A 85 11.85 -3.48 -8.59
CA ARG A 85 10.59 -3.90 -7.92
C ARG A 85 9.56 -2.77 -7.93
N ALA A 86 9.97 -1.53 -7.62
CA ALA A 86 9.09 -0.37 -7.69
C ALA A 86 8.61 -0.06 -9.12
N LYS A 87 9.46 -0.23 -10.14
CA LYS A 87 9.04 -0.10 -11.56
C LYS A 87 8.04 -1.18 -11.93
N PHE A 88 8.26 -2.40 -11.45
CA PHE A 88 7.35 -3.53 -11.64
C PHE A 88 5.96 -3.23 -11.04
N HIS A 89 5.88 -2.78 -9.79
CA HIS A 89 4.60 -2.40 -9.17
C HIS A 89 3.87 -1.32 -9.97
N ARG A 90 4.58 -0.27 -10.41
CA ARG A 90 3.99 0.77 -11.26
C ARG A 90 3.48 0.22 -12.59
N SER A 91 4.19 -0.74 -13.19
CA SER A 91 3.79 -1.38 -14.44
C SER A 91 2.52 -2.21 -14.26
N GLU A 92 2.47 -3.04 -13.23
CA GLU A 92 1.30 -3.89 -12.95
C GLU A 92 0.07 -3.05 -12.56
N LEU A 93 0.25 -1.97 -11.79
CA LEU A 93 -0.84 -1.05 -11.48
C LEU A 93 -1.40 -0.39 -12.75
N ARG A 94 -0.53 0.06 -13.66
CA ARG A 94 -0.94 0.68 -14.94
C ARG A 94 -1.64 -0.31 -15.86
N ARG A 95 -1.19 -1.56 -15.92
CA ARG A 95 -1.86 -2.62 -16.69
C ARG A 95 -3.26 -2.93 -16.15
N ASN A 96 -3.48 -2.69 -14.87
CA ASN A 96 -4.76 -2.90 -14.20
C ASN A 96 -5.50 -1.58 -13.96
N GLU A 97 -5.90 -0.89 -15.03
CA GLU A 97 -6.59 0.40 -14.94
C GLU A 97 -7.85 0.37 -14.07
N VAL A 98 -8.55 -0.77 -14.05
CA VAL A 98 -9.74 -0.94 -13.21
C VAL A 98 -9.36 -0.89 -11.75
N LEU A 99 -8.31 -1.63 -11.34
CA LEU A 99 -7.79 -1.55 -9.99
C LEU A 99 -7.33 -0.13 -9.65
N GLN A 100 -6.57 0.51 -10.53
CA GLN A 100 -6.07 1.86 -10.30
C GLN A 100 -7.24 2.85 -10.07
N ARG A 101 -8.27 2.80 -10.92
CA ARG A 101 -9.48 3.63 -10.77
C ARG A 101 -10.24 3.33 -9.48
N GLN A 102 -10.36 2.05 -9.10
CA GLN A 102 -11.02 1.64 -7.87
C GLN A 102 -10.26 2.13 -6.63
N LEU A 103 -8.94 1.99 -6.60
CA LEU A 103 -8.10 2.49 -5.51
C LEU A 103 -8.18 4.01 -5.39
N ASN A 104 -8.05 4.74 -6.49
CA ASN A 104 -8.17 6.20 -6.48
C ASN A 104 -9.53 6.65 -5.94
N THR A 105 -10.61 6.00 -6.36
CA THR A 105 -11.97 6.29 -5.86
C THR A 105 -12.07 5.98 -4.36
N ALA A 106 -11.50 4.85 -3.92
CA ALA A 106 -11.54 4.45 -2.53
C ALA A 106 -10.75 5.41 -1.63
N PHE A 107 -9.52 5.79 -2.00
CA PHE A 107 -8.73 6.79 -1.29
C PHE A 107 -9.43 8.16 -1.25
N ALA A 108 -9.93 8.66 -2.39
CA ALA A 108 -10.65 9.93 -2.43
C ALA A 108 -11.91 9.94 -1.56
N THR A 109 -12.50 8.77 -1.31
CA THR A 109 -13.70 8.67 -0.47
C THR A 109 -13.34 8.46 1.01
N LEU A 110 -12.40 7.57 1.31
CA LEU A 110 -12.15 7.07 2.68
C LEU A 110 -10.99 7.78 3.39
N TYR A 111 -9.96 8.17 2.63
CA TYR A 111 -8.74 8.78 3.16
C TYR A 111 -8.21 9.87 2.21
N PRO A 112 -9.04 10.89 1.91
CA PRO A 112 -8.73 11.91 0.93
C PRO A 112 -7.47 12.68 1.32
N HIS A 113 -6.61 12.99 0.35
CA HIS A 113 -5.35 13.72 0.57
C HIS A 113 -4.45 13.13 1.67
N ASN A 114 -4.51 11.81 1.90
CA ASN A 114 -3.82 11.12 2.99
C ASN A 114 -4.22 11.62 4.39
N GLY A 115 -5.48 12.03 4.55
CA GLY A 115 -6.07 12.48 5.81
C GLY A 115 -7.45 11.88 6.05
N LEU A 116 -7.95 12.05 7.28
CA LEU A 116 -9.26 11.55 7.68
C LEU A 116 -10.39 12.20 6.87
N GLN A 117 -11.35 11.39 6.40
CA GLN A 117 -12.50 11.85 5.62
C GLN A 117 -13.21 13.05 6.25
N GLU A 118 -13.51 12.97 7.55
CA GLU A 118 -14.23 14.02 8.30
C GLU A 118 -13.51 15.37 8.35
N ARG A 119 -12.17 15.36 8.19
CA ARG A 119 -11.33 16.57 8.22
C ARG A 119 -11.15 17.19 6.84
N THR A 120 -11.73 16.59 5.80
CA THR A 120 -11.47 16.97 4.41
C THR A 120 -12.76 17.10 3.61
N LEU A 121 -13.69 16.15 3.75
CA LEU A 121 -14.97 16.20 3.06
C LEU A 121 -16.00 16.96 3.88
N ASN A 122 -16.73 17.85 3.20
CA ASN A 122 -17.85 18.57 3.80
C ASN A 122 -19.16 17.76 3.61
N VAL A 123 -20.10 17.92 4.55
CA VAL A 123 -21.43 17.30 4.49
C VAL A 123 -22.17 17.57 3.16
N THR A 124 -21.93 18.72 2.54
CA THR A 124 -22.51 19.10 1.24
C THR A 124 -22.20 18.06 0.15
N SER A 125 -21.02 17.43 0.18
CA SER A 125 -20.66 16.37 -0.77
C SER A 125 -21.56 15.15 -0.65
N PHE A 126 -22.02 14.83 0.57
CA PHE A 126 -22.93 13.71 0.82
C PHE A 126 -24.37 14.09 0.49
N LEU A 127 -24.80 15.31 0.85
CA LEU A 127 -26.13 15.82 0.52
C LEU A 127 -26.37 15.89 -0.99
N ALA A 128 -25.37 16.33 -1.76
CA ALA A 128 -25.46 16.37 -3.21
C ALA A 128 -25.64 14.96 -3.84
N ARG A 129 -25.14 13.92 -3.17
CA ARG A 129 -25.15 12.54 -3.67
C ARG A 129 -26.34 11.71 -3.19
N TYR A 130 -26.76 11.92 -1.95
CA TYR A 130 -27.75 11.09 -1.26
C TYR A 130 -29.04 11.85 -0.90
N GLY A 131 -29.08 13.16 -1.15
CA GLY A 131 -30.21 14.02 -0.82
C GLY A 131 -30.32 14.33 0.69
N LEU A 132 -31.35 15.09 1.05
CA LEU A 132 -31.57 15.54 2.43
C LEU A 132 -31.91 14.40 3.41
N SER A 133 -32.42 13.27 2.90
CA SER A 133 -32.69 12.07 3.71
C SER A 133 -31.44 11.50 4.37
N PHE A 134 -30.25 11.75 3.81
CA PHE A 134 -28.97 11.37 4.39
C PHE A 134 -28.79 11.89 5.82
N MET A 135 -29.18 13.13 6.11
CA MET A 135 -29.03 13.72 7.45
C MET A 135 -29.86 12.96 8.49
N LYS A 136 -31.09 12.59 8.13
CA LYS A 136 -31.96 11.83 9.01
C LYS A 136 -31.39 10.44 9.29
N TRP A 137 -30.91 9.76 8.24
CA TRP A 137 -30.27 8.45 8.38
C TRP A 137 -29.00 8.52 9.24
N LEU A 138 -28.15 9.52 9.01
CA LEU A 138 -26.91 9.70 9.77
C LEU A 138 -27.20 9.92 11.25
N PHE A 139 -28.14 10.81 11.58
CA PHE A 139 -28.55 11.07 12.97
C PHE A 139 -29.09 9.82 13.67
N GLN A 140 -29.79 8.94 12.94
CA GLN A 140 -30.31 7.68 13.48
C GLN A 140 -29.25 6.58 13.60
N SER A 141 -28.14 6.70 12.87
CA SER A 141 -27.10 5.67 12.83
C SER A 141 -25.98 5.92 13.83
N ILE A 142 -25.72 7.18 14.18
CA ILE A 142 -24.65 7.56 15.12
C ILE A 142 -24.98 7.05 16.53
N ASP A 143 -24.02 6.35 17.13
CA ASP A 143 -23.99 6.07 18.56
C ASP A 143 -23.24 7.20 19.28
N ALA A 144 -23.94 8.00 20.08
CA ALA A 144 -23.36 9.13 20.79
C ALA A 144 -22.65 8.73 22.10
N ASP A 145 -22.85 7.50 22.56
CA ASP A 145 -22.31 7.01 23.84
C ASP A 145 -20.90 6.43 23.68
N THR A 146 -20.48 6.14 22.45
CA THR A 146 -19.14 5.65 22.14
C THR A 146 -18.19 6.76 21.65
N ARG A 147 -16.91 6.61 22.03
CA ARG A 147 -15.79 7.41 21.50
C ARG A 147 -14.97 6.66 20.45
N GLU A 148 -15.37 5.44 20.12
CA GLU A 148 -14.69 4.63 19.12
C GLU A 148 -14.96 5.16 17.70
N HIS A 149 -14.09 4.79 16.77
CA HIS A 149 -14.27 5.15 15.38
C HIS A 149 -15.47 4.38 14.79
N GLN A 150 -16.49 5.13 14.36
CA GLN A 150 -17.72 4.55 13.80
C GLN A 150 -17.68 4.57 12.28
N ILE A 151 -17.96 3.42 11.66
CA ILE A 151 -17.97 3.26 10.21
C ILE A 151 -19.42 3.06 9.76
N PHE A 152 -19.92 3.99 8.95
CA PHE A 152 -21.27 3.92 8.39
C PHE A 152 -21.24 3.44 6.95
N SER A 153 -22.09 2.45 6.62
CA SER A 153 -22.21 1.96 5.25
C SER A 153 -23.53 2.37 4.62
N LEU A 154 -23.43 3.16 3.55
CA LEU A 154 -24.50 3.53 2.63
C LEU A 154 -24.63 2.57 1.43
#